data_AF-A0A843BD14-F1
#
_entry.id   AF-A0A843BD14-F1
#
_cell.length_a   1.000
_cell.length_b   1.000
_cell.length_c   1.000
_cell.angle_alpha   90.00
_cell.angle_beta   90.00
_cell.angle_gamma   90.00
#
_symmetry.space_group_name_H-M   'P 1'
#
loop_
_entity.id
_entity.type
_entity.pdbx_description
1 polymer ?
#
loop_
_entity_poly.entity_id
_entity_poly.type
_entity_poly.pdbx_seq_one_letter_code
_entity_poly.pdbx_strand_id
1 'polypeptide(L)'
;MAPPLWTFPPNWSNSFKETLEWLTDVLQSPSGAEQRRALRLAPRRSFSFEVLVHQADRTRFDLWAHVLGAQPLALPIWTDAQYLGTPVAAGSSSIVASTAGYDFGAGGLAALASDELDSWELVDVDQVTAGGLALATPTSHSWPKGSRLLPVRKALLQSLPEPVRLTDELARASVSFELIEPSSWPVQLPATLYRGKPVLESRPDESNDLTLGYERLTQRLDNQVGIPRITDTSGYGFVLQQHAWAIWGREEHTAFRSLLYGLRGRQASIWVPTHAADLVAAGQVQGQTLQVQPCGYADLITTGKARMGRQDLRIELVTGEALHRRITAAAAGGTLET
;
A
#
# COMPACT_ATOMS: atom_id res chain seq x y z
N MET A 1 -14.18 -8.86 29.55
CA MET A 1 -15.34 -8.99 28.64
C MET A 1 -14.79 -8.91 27.22
N ALA A 2 -15.13 -9.87 26.36
CA ALA A 2 -14.69 -9.83 24.96
C ALA A 2 -15.30 -8.61 24.26
N PRO A 3 -14.58 -7.94 23.36
CA PRO A 3 -15.12 -6.79 22.64
C PRO A 3 -16.30 -7.21 21.75
N PRO A 4 -17.32 -6.35 21.57
CA PRO A 4 -18.41 -6.63 20.64
C PRO A 4 -17.87 -6.84 19.22
N LEU A 5 -18.40 -7.85 18.53
CA LEU A 5 -18.03 -8.15 17.15
C LEU A 5 -18.80 -7.27 16.17
N TRP A 6 -18.10 -6.73 15.17
CA TRP A 6 -18.72 -6.09 14.02
C TRP A 6 -19.17 -7.15 13.01
N THR A 7 -20.47 -7.27 12.81
CA THR A 7 -21.08 -8.35 12.00
C THR A 7 -21.65 -7.89 10.66
N PHE A 8 -21.61 -6.58 10.37
CA PHE A 8 -22.17 -6.02 9.14
C PHE A 8 -21.12 -6.08 8.01
N PRO A 9 -21.30 -6.91 6.98
CA PRO A 9 -20.31 -7.03 5.91
C PRO A 9 -20.23 -5.78 5.04
N PRO A 10 -19.08 -5.52 4.41
CA PRO A 10 -18.96 -4.47 3.41
C PRO A 10 -19.83 -4.76 2.18
N ASN A 11 -20.39 -3.70 1.61
CA ASN A 11 -21.01 -3.74 0.30
C ASN A 11 -19.93 -3.80 -0.79
N TRP A 12 -19.71 -4.99 -1.36
CA TRP A 12 -18.69 -5.24 -2.39
C TRP A 12 -19.01 -4.61 -3.75
N SER A 13 -20.19 -4.02 -3.96
CA SER A 13 -20.45 -3.22 -5.17
C SER A 13 -19.64 -1.92 -5.18
N ASN A 14 -19.13 -1.50 -4.02
CA ASN A 14 -18.32 -0.31 -3.83
C ASN A 14 -16.92 -0.69 -3.34
N SER A 15 -15.96 0.23 -3.47
CA SER A 15 -14.58 -0.01 -3.06
C SER A 15 -14.48 -0.18 -1.54
N PHE A 16 -13.78 -1.22 -1.10
CA PHE A 16 -13.26 -1.35 0.26
C PHE A 16 -11.89 -0.68 0.34
N LYS A 17 -11.71 0.27 1.25
CA LYS A 17 -10.46 1.02 1.40
C LYS A 17 -9.71 0.62 2.65
N GLU A 18 -8.51 0.10 2.49
CA GLU A 18 -7.51 -0.03 3.55
C GLU A 18 -6.50 1.11 3.43
N THR A 19 -6.17 1.78 4.54
CA THR A 19 -5.15 2.84 4.59
C THR A 19 -4.08 2.48 5.61
N LEU A 20 -2.82 2.55 5.20
CA LEU A 20 -1.64 2.38 6.06
C LEU A 20 -0.89 3.73 6.15
N GLU A 21 -0.80 4.29 7.36
CA GLU A 21 -0.22 5.60 7.60
C GLU A 21 1.05 5.50 8.46
N TRP A 22 2.20 5.62 7.79
CA TRP A 22 3.49 5.78 8.44
C TRP A 22 3.74 7.24 8.79
N LEU A 23 4.38 7.47 9.95
CA LEU A 23 4.83 8.80 10.34
C LEU A 23 6.35 8.87 10.15
N THR A 24 6.79 9.65 9.17
CA THR A 24 8.20 9.89 8.88
C THR A 24 8.50 11.38 8.96
N ASP A 25 9.56 11.72 9.67
CA ASP A 25 10.14 13.05 9.73
C ASP A 25 11.25 13.15 8.68
N VAL A 26 11.18 14.17 7.81
CA VAL A 26 12.14 14.41 6.72
C VAL A 26 12.73 15.80 6.91
N LEU A 27 13.97 15.84 7.38
CA LEU A 27 14.74 17.06 7.58
C LEU A 27 15.53 17.34 6.31
N GLN A 28 15.12 18.38 5.57
CA GLN A 28 15.75 18.75 4.31
C GLN A 28 16.62 20.01 4.48
N SER A 29 17.87 19.93 4.00
CA SER A 29 18.78 21.08 3.94
C SER A 29 18.55 21.92 2.67
N PRO A 30 19.01 23.18 2.62
CA PRO A 30 18.96 23.99 1.39
C PRO A 30 19.68 23.35 0.19
N SER A 31 20.64 22.46 0.44
CA SER A 31 21.37 21.71 -0.59
C SER A 31 20.58 20.56 -1.21
N GLY A 32 19.41 20.23 -0.64
CA GLY A 32 18.60 19.06 -1.00
C GLY A 32 19.04 17.76 -0.30
N ALA A 33 20.10 17.77 0.51
CA ALA A 33 20.44 16.64 1.36
C ALA A 33 19.38 16.45 2.46
N GLU A 34 18.97 15.20 2.68
CA GLU A 34 17.90 14.84 3.60
C GLU A 34 18.37 13.86 4.68
N GLN A 35 17.86 14.08 5.89
CA GLN A 35 17.90 13.09 6.96
C GLN A 35 16.46 12.66 7.26
N ARG A 36 16.21 11.36 7.30
CA ARG A 36 14.86 10.80 7.45
C ARG A 36 14.77 9.87 8.65
N ARG A 37 13.69 9.98 9.42
CA ARG A 37 13.46 9.16 10.62
C ARG A 37 12.00 8.71 10.69
N ALA A 38 11.78 7.40 10.81
CA ALA A 38 10.47 6.87 11.13
C ALA A 38 10.16 7.12 12.62
N LEU A 39 9.02 7.76 12.90
CA LEU A 39 8.54 8.06 14.25
C LEU A 39 7.60 6.98 14.79
N ARG A 40 7.12 6.07 13.94
CA ARG A 40 6.31 4.91 14.31
C ARG A 40 7.02 3.61 13.96
N LEU A 41 6.84 2.59 14.81
CA LEU A 41 7.32 1.22 14.54
C LEU A 41 6.46 0.53 13.48
N ALA A 42 5.14 0.61 13.63
CA ALA A 42 4.13 0.10 12.70
C ALA A 42 3.24 1.26 12.21
N PRO A 43 2.69 1.19 10.97
CA PRO A 43 1.74 2.19 10.50
C PRO A 43 0.45 2.15 11.32
N ARG A 44 -0.26 3.29 11.36
CA ARG A 44 -1.69 3.25 11.71
C ARG A 44 -2.44 2.61 10.56
N ARG A 45 -3.42 1.77 10.87
CA ARG A 45 -4.21 1.07 9.87
C ARG A 45 -5.67 1.43 10.07
N SER A 46 -6.32 1.88 9.00
CA SER A 46 -7.74 2.18 9.00
C SER A 46 -8.44 1.52 7.82
N PHE A 47 -9.72 1.26 8.02
CA PHE A 47 -10.60 0.68 7.02
C PHE A 47 -11.80 1.56 6.82
N SER A 48 -12.20 1.77 5.58
CA SER A 48 -13.41 2.51 5.24
C SER A 48 -14.17 1.76 4.15
N PHE A 49 -15.46 1.55 4.37
CA PHE A 49 -16.33 0.85 3.44
C PHE A 49 -17.80 1.24 3.68
N GLU A 50 -18.63 0.97 2.69
CA GLU A 50 -20.08 1.09 2.80
C GLU A 50 -20.67 -0.23 3.32
N VAL A 51 -21.72 -0.16 4.13
CA VAL A 51 -22.57 -1.30 4.49
C VAL A 51 -23.99 -1.06 4.00
N LEU A 52 -24.66 -2.14 3.60
CA LEU A 52 -26.09 -2.17 3.32
C LEU A 52 -26.79 -2.96 4.42
N VAL A 53 -27.81 -2.37 5.02
CA VAL A 53 -28.60 -3.00 6.10
C VAL A 53 -30.06 -3.03 5.70
N HIS A 54 -30.67 -4.22 5.81
CA HIS A 54 -32.03 -4.49 5.37
C HIS A 54 -32.89 -5.02 6.52
N GLN A 55 -34.15 -4.59 6.60
CA GLN A 55 -35.14 -5.05 7.58
C GLN A 55 -34.60 -5.06 9.02
N ALA A 56 -34.53 -6.24 9.66
CA ALA A 56 -34.12 -6.40 11.04
C ALA A 56 -32.69 -5.90 11.30
N ASP A 57 -31.79 -6.03 10.32
CA ASP A 57 -30.42 -5.54 10.43
C ASP A 57 -30.35 -4.02 10.50
N ARG A 58 -31.34 -3.29 9.98
CA ARG A 58 -31.42 -1.83 10.14
C ARG A 58 -31.56 -1.46 11.60
N THR A 59 -32.48 -2.12 12.30
CA THR A 59 -32.70 -1.91 13.75
C THR A 59 -31.49 -2.38 14.56
N ARG A 60 -30.89 -3.51 14.17
CA ARG A 60 -29.66 -4.00 14.82
C ARG A 60 -28.50 -3.01 14.66
N PHE A 61 -28.32 -2.43 13.46
CA PHE A 61 -27.29 -1.44 13.19
C PHE A 61 -27.49 -0.15 13.98
N ASP A 62 -28.73 0.33 14.06
CA ASP A 62 -29.11 1.49 14.86
C ASP A 62 -28.80 1.26 16.36
N LEU A 63 -29.24 0.13 16.93
CA LEU A 63 -28.93 -0.25 18.30
C LEU A 63 -27.41 -0.41 18.52
N TRP A 64 -26.70 -1.00 17.55
CA TRP A 64 -25.26 -1.15 17.62
C TRP A 64 -24.58 0.22 17.71
N ALA A 65 -24.96 1.18 16.85
CA ALA A 65 -24.40 2.52 16.87
C ALA A 65 -24.69 3.26 18.19
N HIS A 66 -25.92 3.12 18.72
CA HIS A 66 -26.33 3.76 19.96
C HIS A 66 -25.67 3.18 21.23
N VAL A 67 -25.51 1.85 21.29
CA VAL A 67 -25.04 1.16 22.50
C VAL A 67 -23.52 0.93 22.48
N LEU A 68 -22.95 0.64 21.31
CA LEU A 68 -21.58 0.14 21.15
C LEU A 68 -20.68 1.09 20.36
N GLY A 69 -21.23 2.12 19.70
CA GLY A 69 -20.50 2.96 18.74
C GLY A 69 -19.29 3.73 19.28
N ALA A 70 -19.13 3.85 20.60
CA ALA A 70 -17.99 4.52 21.25
C ALA A 70 -16.99 3.55 21.92
N GLN A 71 -17.20 2.23 21.83
CA GLN A 71 -16.37 1.23 22.51
C GLN A 71 -15.41 0.53 21.52
N PRO A 72 -14.26 0.02 22.01
CA PRO A 72 -13.44 -0.91 21.23
C PRO A 72 -14.24 -2.12 20.79
N LEU A 73 -14.07 -2.51 19.53
CA LEU A 73 -14.79 -3.60 18.90
C LEU A 73 -13.81 -4.60 18.26
N ALA A 74 -14.29 -5.80 18.02
CA ALA A 74 -13.66 -6.80 17.19
C ALA A 74 -14.09 -6.58 15.73
N LEU A 75 -13.17 -6.20 14.86
CA LEU A 75 -13.42 -5.96 13.43
C LEU A 75 -12.90 -7.15 12.61
N PRO A 76 -13.78 -7.90 11.93
CA PRO A 76 -13.36 -8.86 10.92
C PRO A 76 -12.64 -8.17 9.77
N ILE A 77 -11.51 -8.74 9.35
CA ILE A 77 -10.75 -8.30 8.19
C ILE A 77 -11.34 -8.98 6.95
N TRP A 78 -12.37 -8.36 6.40
CA TRP A 78 -13.18 -8.91 5.31
C TRP A 78 -12.40 -9.25 4.05
N THR A 79 -11.32 -8.52 3.75
CA THR A 79 -10.42 -8.77 2.62
C THR A 79 -9.60 -10.07 2.75
N ASP A 80 -9.49 -10.58 3.98
CA ASP A 80 -8.78 -11.81 4.32
C ASP A 80 -9.74 -12.94 4.72
N ALA A 81 -11.02 -12.83 4.35
CA ALA A 81 -11.96 -13.93 4.52
C ALA A 81 -11.53 -15.16 3.70
N GLN A 82 -11.68 -16.34 4.31
CA GLN A 82 -11.52 -17.62 3.63
C GLN A 82 -12.65 -18.58 4.01
N TYR A 83 -12.86 -19.61 3.21
CA TYR A 83 -13.86 -20.64 3.49
C TYR A 83 -13.18 -21.90 4.04
N LEU A 84 -13.79 -22.49 5.06
CA LEU A 84 -13.31 -23.74 5.66
C LEU A 84 -13.34 -24.88 4.63
N GLY A 85 -12.19 -25.47 4.35
CA GLY A 85 -12.08 -26.67 3.50
C GLY A 85 -12.53 -27.95 4.21
N THR A 86 -12.44 -27.98 5.54
CA THR A 86 -12.81 -29.08 6.42
C THR A 86 -13.74 -28.59 7.53
N PRO A 87 -14.74 -29.37 7.96
CA PRO A 87 -15.59 -28.99 9.08
C PRO A 87 -14.78 -28.89 10.37
N VAL A 88 -15.19 -27.98 11.25
CA VAL A 88 -14.64 -27.82 12.60
C VAL A 88 -15.72 -28.26 13.59
N ALA A 89 -15.45 -29.29 14.38
CA ALA A 89 -16.41 -29.74 15.40
C ALA A 89 -16.46 -28.78 16.58
N ALA A 90 -17.55 -28.79 17.35
CA ALA A 90 -17.57 -28.13 18.65
C ALA A 90 -16.50 -28.77 19.57
N GLY A 91 -15.83 -27.95 20.36
CA GLY A 91 -14.70 -28.36 21.21
C GLY A 91 -13.37 -28.53 20.48
N SER A 92 -13.25 -28.07 19.23
CA SER A 92 -11.99 -28.12 18.49
C SER A 92 -11.01 -27.07 19.00
N SER A 93 -9.76 -27.45 19.27
CA SER A 93 -8.67 -26.54 19.66
C SER A 93 -7.77 -26.11 18.49
N SER A 94 -8.12 -26.51 17.27
CA SER A 94 -7.36 -26.17 16.07
C SER A 94 -8.27 -26.00 14.86
N ILE A 95 -7.93 -25.07 13.98
CA ILE A 95 -8.63 -24.81 12.72
C ILE A 95 -7.63 -24.91 11.57
N VAL A 96 -7.90 -25.76 10.59
CA VAL A 96 -7.10 -25.83 9.36
C VAL A 96 -7.42 -24.61 8.49
N ALA A 97 -6.39 -23.86 8.12
CA ALA A 97 -6.54 -22.59 7.40
C ALA A 97 -5.26 -22.20 6.66
N SER A 98 -5.41 -21.43 5.58
CA SER A 98 -4.29 -20.74 4.97
C SER A 98 -3.90 -19.54 5.84
N THR A 99 -2.63 -19.48 6.23
CA THR A 99 -2.10 -18.42 7.11
C THR A 99 -1.10 -17.50 6.39
N ALA A 100 -0.46 -17.97 5.33
CA ALA A 100 0.46 -17.17 4.52
C ALA A 100 -0.28 -16.03 3.78
N GLY A 101 0.09 -14.78 4.09
CA GLY A 101 -0.51 -13.59 3.50
C GLY A 101 -1.86 -13.19 4.09
N TYR A 102 -2.32 -13.85 5.15
CA TYR A 102 -3.54 -13.50 5.90
C TYR A 102 -3.18 -12.78 7.20
N ASP A 103 -4.03 -11.83 7.63
CA ASP A 103 -3.80 -11.02 8.84
C ASP A 103 -4.08 -11.75 10.17
N PHE A 104 -3.75 -13.04 10.26
CA PHE A 104 -3.77 -13.76 11.55
C PHE A 104 -2.51 -13.46 12.36
N GLY A 105 -2.67 -13.28 13.67
CA GLY A 105 -1.56 -13.10 14.60
C GLY A 105 -1.69 -14.03 15.81
N ALA A 106 -0.56 -14.50 16.32
CA ALA A 106 -0.50 -15.23 17.59
C ALA A 106 -0.93 -14.30 18.75
N GLY A 107 -1.73 -14.82 19.68
CA GLY A 107 -2.42 -14.01 20.70
C GLY A 107 -3.51 -13.08 20.16
N GLY A 108 -3.90 -13.25 18.89
CA GLY A 108 -4.92 -12.47 18.20
C GLY A 108 -6.31 -13.10 18.27
N LEU A 109 -7.23 -12.59 17.44
CA LEU A 109 -8.60 -13.07 17.35
C LEU A 109 -8.89 -13.57 15.93
N ALA A 110 -9.78 -14.54 15.82
CA ALA A 110 -10.41 -14.93 14.57
C ALA A 110 -11.92 -15.08 14.78
N ALA A 111 -12.69 -14.99 13.69
CA ALA A 111 -14.12 -15.24 13.73
C ALA A 111 -14.49 -16.34 12.75
N LEU A 112 -15.36 -17.24 13.21
CA LEU A 112 -16.09 -18.18 12.38
C LEU A 112 -17.48 -17.64 12.13
N ALA A 113 -17.96 -17.73 10.90
CA ALA A 113 -19.28 -17.26 10.53
C ALA A 113 -20.00 -18.22 9.57
N SER A 114 -21.31 -18.30 9.71
CA SER A 114 -22.16 -19.01 8.75
C SER A 114 -22.20 -18.23 7.44
N ASP A 115 -22.64 -18.88 6.37
CA ASP A 115 -22.86 -18.15 5.12
C ASP A 115 -24.01 -17.14 5.26
N GLU A 116 -24.99 -17.45 6.12
CA GLU A 116 -26.18 -16.64 6.39
C GLU A 116 -25.94 -15.38 7.26
N LEU A 117 -24.69 -14.97 7.54
CA LEU A 117 -24.31 -13.77 8.35
C LEU A 117 -24.90 -13.66 9.77
N ASP A 118 -25.76 -14.57 10.20
CA ASP A 118 -26.47 -14.52 11.48
C ASP A 118 -25.72 -15.23 12.61
N SER A 119 -24.92 -16.25 12.30
CA SER A 119 -24.15 -17.00 13.29
C SER A 119 -22.68 -16.58 13.24
N TRP A 120 -22.19 -16.15 14.39
CA TRP A 120 -20.80 -15.76 14.60
C TRP A 120 -20.24 -16.38 15.87
N GLU A 121 -18.99 -16.80 15.79
CA GLU A 121 -18.21 -17.20 16.95
C GLU A 121 -16.83 -16.55 16.88
N LEU A 122 -16.49 -15.79 17.92
CA LEU A 122 -15.17 -15.22 18.11
C LEU A 122 -14.30 -16.25 18.85
N VAL A 123 -13.12 -16.54 18.31
CA VAL A 123 -12.15 -17.47 18.89
C VAL A 123 -10.82 -16.78 19.15
N ASP A 124 -10.16 -17.14 20.25
CA ASP A 124 -8.83 -16.65 20.60
C ASP A 124 -7.75 -17.53 19.95
N VAL A 125 -6.88 -16.91 19.17
CA VAL A 125 -5.77 -17.60 18.49
C VAL A 125 -4.56 -17.60 19.42
N ASP A 126 -4.12 -18.78 19.87
CA ASP A 126 -2.90 -18.94 20.63
C ASP A 126 -1.68 -18.83 19.70
N GLN A 127 -1.62 -19.69 18.69
CA GLN A 127 -0.51 -19.75 17.74
C GLN A 127 -1.00 -19.84 16.29
N VAL A 128 -0.22 -19.24 15.39
CA VAL A 128 -0.41 -19.37 13.94
C VAL A 128 0.65 -20.35 13.42
N THR A 129 0.21 -21.42 12.77
CA THR A 129 1.07 -22.42 12.12
C THR A 129 1.00 -22.28 10.61
N ALA A 130 1.86 -22.98 9.87
CA ALA A 130 1.86 -22.93 8.40
C ALA A 130 0.56 -23.49 7.77
N GLY A 131 -0.19 -24.34 8.48
CA GLY A 131 -1.40 -24.99 7.96
C GLY A 131 -2.68 -24.68 8.73
N GLY A 132 -2.65 -23.74 9.68
CA GLY A 132 -3.82 -23.41 10.48
C GLY A 132 -3.55 -22.64 11.76
N LEU A 133 -4.59 -22.53 12.57
CA LEU A 133 -4.62 -21.81 13.83
C LEU A 133 -4.75 -22.80 15.00
N ALA A 134 -3.92 -22.65 16.02
CA ALA A 134 -4.13 -23.26 17.33
C ALA A 134 -4.90 -22.27 18.21
N LEU A 135 -5.96 -22.73 18.86
CA LEU A 135 -6.85 -21.89 19.65
C LEU A 135 -6.50 -21.96 21.14
N ALA A 136 -6.58 -20.81 21.82
CA ALA A 136 -6.41 -20.75 23.28
C ALA A 136 -7.63 -21.35 24.01
N THR A 137 -8.80 -21.16 23.43
CA THR A 137 -10.07 -21.72 23.90
C THR A 137 -10.69 -22.57 22.78
N PRO A 138 -11.15 -23.81 23.08
CA PRO A 138 -11.82 -24.63 22.08
C PRO A 138 -13.10 -23.97 21.54
N THR A 139 -13.47 -24.28 20.31
CA THR A 139 -14.71 -23.79 19.71
C THR A 139 -15.93 -24.21 20.54
N SER A 140 -16.93 -23.36 20.62
CA SER A 140 -18.23 -23.62 21.28
C SER A 140 -19.21 -24.29 20.34
N HIS A 141 -19.18 -23.96 19.04
CA HIS A 141 -20.09 -24.50 18.04
C HIS A 141 -19.36 -25.34 17.00
N SER A 142 -20.14 -26.16 16.29
CA SER A 142 -19.68 -26.87 15.11
C SER A 142 -19.88 -26.01 13.87
N TRP A 143 -18.86 -25.94 13.02
CA TRP A 143 -18.84 -25.18 11.78
C TRP A 143 -18.66 -26.12 10.59
N PRO A 144 -19.65 -26.24 9.69
CA PRO A 144 -19.52 -27.10 8.53
C PRO A 144 -18.44 -26.61 7.55
N LYS A 145 -18.05 -27.49 6.62
CA LYS A 145 -17.28 -27.09 5.45
C LYS A 145 -18.01 -25.97 4.71
N GLY A 146 -17.28 -24.94 4.29
CA GLY A 146 -17.86 -23.77 3.63
C GLY A 146 -18.28 -22.65 4.59
N SER A 147 -18.16 -22.80 5.91
CA SER A 147 -18.23 -21.65 6.81
C SER A 147 -17.06 -20.70 6.57
N ARG A 148 -17.25 -19.42 6.88
CA ARG A 148 -16.21 -18.39 6.73
C ARG A 148 -15.32 -18.36 7.95
N LEU A 149 -14.01 -18.19 7.73
CA LEU A 149 -13.00 -17.90 8.73
C LEU A 149 -12.38 -16.55 8.37
N LEU A 150 -12.39 -15.61 9.32
CA LEU A 150 -11.84 -14.28 9.14
C LEU A 150 -10.83 -13.96 10.25
N PRO A 151 -9.68 -13.34 9.94
CA PRO A 151 -8.90 -12.68 10.97
C PRO A 151 -9.71 -11.54 11.59
N VAL A 152 -9.54 -11.32 12.89
CA VAL A 152 -10.22 -10.26 13.62
C VAL A 152 -9.20 -9.38 14.32
N ARG A 153 -9.38 -8.07 14.19
CA ARG A 153 -8.50 -7.07 14.79
C ARG A 153 -9.28 -6.16 15.71
N LYS A 154 -8.63 -5.64 16.74
CA LYS A 154 -9.27 -4.67 17.65
C LYS A 154 -9.29 -3.30 16.99
N ALA A 155 -10.47 -2.68 16.93
CA ALA A 155 -10.67 -1.39 16.27
C ALA A 155 -11.55 -0.46 17.10
N LEU A 156 -11.51 0.82 16.72
CA LEU A 156 -12.49 1.84 17.12
C LEU A 156 -13.15 2.41 15.88
N LEU A 157 -14.40 2.82 16.03
CA LEU A 157 -15.09 3.61 15.03
C LEU A 157 -14.52 5.04 15.05
N GLN A 158 -14.12 5.57 13.89
CA GLN A 158 -13.55 6.93 13.82
C GLN A 158 -14.61 8.02 13.99
N SER A 159 -15.80 7.78 13.45
CA SER A 159 -16.97 8.64 13.55
C SER A 159 -18.23 7.78 13.52
N LEU A 160 -19.25 8.15 14.31
CA LEU A 160 -20.55 7.49 14.26
C LEU A 160 -21.09 7.51 12.82
N PRO A 161 -21.65 6.39 12.32
CA PRO A 161 -22.16 6.35 10.96
C PRO A 161 -23.40 7.23 10.84
N GLU A 162 -23.53 7.89 9.69
CA GLU A 162 -24.74 8.62 9.30
C GLU A 162 -25.50 7.79 8.25
N PRO A 163 -26.40 6.87 8.66
CA PRO A 163 -27.10 6.02 7.72
C PRO A 163 -28.05 6.83 6.84
N VAL A 164 -27.96 6.63 5.53
CA VAL A 164 -28.89 7.16 4.53
C VAL A 164 -29.96 6.12 4.26
N ARG A 165 -31.19 6.43 4.64
CA ARG A 165 -32.36 5.59 4.36
C ARG A 165 -32.71 5.66 2.87
N LEU A 166 -32.69 4.53 2.18
CA LEU A 166 -33.02 4.41 0.76
C LEU A 166 -34.49 4.05 0.55
N THR A 167 -35.01 3.13 1.35
CA THR A 167 -36.43 2.76 1.42
C THR A 167 -36.86 2.61 2.88
N ASP A 168 -38.12 2.23 3.12
CA ASP A 168 -38.59 1.84 4.45
C ASP A 168 -37.85 0.62 5.02
N GLU A 169 -37.34 -0.27 4.17
CA GLU A 169 -36.62 -1.48 4.59
C GLU A 169 -35.09 -1.40 4.46
N LEU A 170 -34.56 -0.54 3.59
CA LEU A 170 -33.14 -0.50 3.23
C LEU A 170 -32.48 0.80 3.64
N ALA A 171 -31.33 0.70 4.29
CA ALA A 171 -30.43 1.82 4.52
C ALA A 171 -28.99 1.47 4.13
N ARG A 172 -28.23 2.50 3.76
CA ARG A 172 -26.79 2.41 3.54
C ARG A 172 -26.05 3.27 4.54
N ALA A 173 -24.86 2.86 4.96
CA ALA A 173 -24.02 3.67 5.83
C ALA A 173 -22.55 3.54 5.44
N SER A 174 -21.83 4.65 5.44
CA SER A 174 -20.37 4.65 5.33
C SER A 174 -19.77 4.55 6.72
N VAL A 175 -18.91 3.55 6.92
CA VAL A 175 -18.26 3.28 8.21
C VAL A 175 -16.75 3.38 8.05
N SER A 176 -16.09 3.96 9.05
CA SER A 176 -14.62 4.06 9.08
C SER A 176 -14.10 3.62 10.44
N PHE A 177 -13.12 2.72 10.41
CA PHE A 177 -12.51 2.11 11.59
C PHE A 177 -11.02 2.41 11.63
N GLU A 178 -10.50 2.61 12.83
CA GLU A 178 -9.06 2.68 13.11
C GLU A 178 -8.66 1.52 14.01
N LEU A 179 -7.64 0.76 13.61
CA LEU A 179 -7.11 -0.30 14.46
C LEU A 179 -6.39 0.30 15.66
N ILE A 180 -6.66 -0.26 16.84
CA ILE A 180 -6.06 0.18 18.11
C ILE A 180 -4.92 -0.72 18.57
N GLU A 181 -4.43 -1.56 17.67
CA GLU A 181 -3.33 -2.48 17.93
C GLU A 181 -2.23 -2.38 16.85
N PRO A 182 -0.97 -2.70 17.18
CA PRO A 182 0.10 -2.66 16.21
C PRO A 182 -0.19 -3.58 15.01
N SER A 183 -0.15 -3.01 13.81
CA SER A 183 -0.23 -3.77 12.56
C SER A 183 1.17 -4.12 12.10
N SER A 184 1.73 -5.21 12.61
CA SER A 184 3.01 -5.74 12.13
C SER A 184 2.81 -6.54 10.85
N TRP A 185 3.75 -6.44 9.93
CA TRP A 185 3.77 -7.22 8.69
C TRP A 185 5.22 -7.53 8.30
N PRO A 186 5.50 -8.67 7.64
CA PRO A 186 6.84 -8.98 7.15
C PRO A 186 7.36 -7.90 6.21
N VAL A 187 8.60 -7.47 6.43
CA VAL A 187 9.27 -6.46 5.60
C VAL A 187 10.04 -7.16 4.48
N GLN A 188 9.83 -6.72 3.24
CA GLN A 188 10.59 -7.22 2.09
C GLN A 188 10.84 -6.09 1.10
N LEU A 189 12.11 -5.73 0.90
CA LEU A 189 12.52 -4.80 -0.14
C LEU A 189 12.90 -5.57 -1.42
N PRO A 190 12.88 -4.92 -2.60
CA PRO A 190 13.32 -5.55 -3.83
C PRO A 190 14.76 -6.07 -3.74
N ALA A 191 14.99 -7.27 -4.29
CA ALA A 191 16.31 -7.91 -4.25
C ALA A 191 17.32 -7.24 -5.20
N THR A 192 16.85 -6.68 -6.32
CA THR A 192 17.70 -5.97 -7.27
C THR A 192 18.27 -4.72 -6.63
N LEU A 193 19.60 -4.65 -6.54
CA LEU A 193 20.29 -3.49 -6.01
C LEU A 193 21.00 -2.73 -7.13
N TYR A 194 20.87 -1.41 -7.11
CA TYR A 194 21.65 -0.50 -7.92
C TYR A 194 22.28 0.57 -7.04
N ARG A 195 23.61 0.69 -7.11
CA ARG A 195 24.42 1.60 -6.27
C ARG A 195 24.10 1.48 -4.77
N GLY A 196 23.90 0.24 -4.31
CA GLY A 196 23.62 -0.09 -2.90
C GLY A 196 22.19 0.20 -2.43
N LYS A 197 21.27 0.54 -3.34
CA LYS A 197 19.85 0.76 -3.01
C LYS A 197 18.93 -0.16 -3.82
N PRO A 198 17.80 -0.61 -3.27
CA PRO A 198 16.83 -1.42 -4.01
C PRO A 198 16.25 -0.69 -5.21
N VAL A 199 15.89 -1.44 -6.25
CA VAL A 199 15.19 -0.96 -7.44
C VAL A 199 13.76 -1.49 -7.47
N LEU A 200 12.80 -0.60 -7.69
CA LEU A 200 11.40 -0.96 -7.90
C LEU A 200 11.20 -1.43 -9.35
N GLU A 201 11.27 -2.74 -9.60
CA GLU A 201 11.09 -3.30 -10.95
C GLU A 201 9.64 -3.38 -11.39
N SER A 202 8.69 -3.38 -10.44
CA SER A 202 7.26 -3.50 -10.73
C SER A 202 6.79 -2.32 -11.57
N ARG A 203 6.27 -2.59 -12.76
CA ARG A 203 5.67 -1.58 -13.61
C ARG A 203 4.37 -1.03 -12.98
N PRO A 204 4.10 0.28 -13.11
CA PRO A 204 2.80 0.82 -12.76
C PRO A 204 1.72 0.31 -13.70
N ASP A 205 0.49 0.29 -13.22
CA ASP A 205 -0.71 0.17 -14.05
C ASP A 205 -0.96 1.50 -14.78
N GLU A 206 -1.05 1.43 -16.10
CA GLU A 206 -1.24 2.57 -17.00
C GLU A 206 -2.70 2.68 -17.50
N SER A 207 -3.63 1.94 -16.89
CA SER A 207 -5.06 2.02 -17.22
C SER A 207 -5.68 3.40 -16.94
N ASN A 208 -5.04 4.20 -16.08
CA ASN A 208 -5.36 5.61 -15.84
C ASN A 208 -4.11 6.48 -16.06
N ASP A 209 -4.32 7.77 -16.32
CA ASP A 209 -3.22 8.72 -16.55
C ASP A 209 -2.27 8.80 -15.35
N LEU A 210 -0.97 8.58 -15.60
CA LEU A 210 0.08 8.74 -14.60
C LEU A 210 0.46 10.22 -14.43
N THR A 211 0.63 10.66 -13.19
CA THR A 211 1.03 12.04 -12.89
C THR A 211 2.55 12.16 -12.79
N LEU A 212 3.11 13.15 -13.50
CA LEU A 212 4.53 13.52 -13.46
C LEU A 212 4.67 15.02 -13.15
N GLY A 213 5.42 15.35 -12.11
CA GLY A 213 5.71 16.72 -11.69
C GLY A 213 7.20 16.99 -11.55
N TYR A 214 7.58 18.26 -11.69
CA TYR A 214 8.94 18.74 -11.50
C TYR A 214 8.96 19.82 -10.43
N GLU A 215 9.90 19.72 -9.50
CA GLU A 215 10.07 20.69 -8.42
C GLU A 215 11.53 21.16 -8.33
N ARG A 216 11.73 22.41 -7.92
CA ARG A 216 13.04 22.97 -7.59
C ARG A 216 12.96 23.72 -6.28
N LEU A 217 14.00 23.61 -5.46
CA LEU A 217 14.13 24.37 -4.22
C LEU A 217 14.61 25.79 -4.54
N THR A 218 13.66 26.66 -4.88
CA THR A 218 13.93 28.06 -5.18
C THR A 218 13.50 29.00 -4.06
N GLN A 219 14.35 29.95 -3.72
CA GLN A 219 14.02 31.09 -2.86
C GLN A 219 13.84 32.33 -3.72
N ARG A 220 12.69 32.99 -3.58
CA ARG A 220 12.40 34.27 -4.21
C ARG A 220 12.55 35.39 -3.19
N LEU A 221 13.46 36.32 -3.47
CA LEU A 221 13.60 37.57 -2.75
C LEU A 221 13.01 38.69 -3.60
N ASP A 222 11.91 39.27 -3.14
CA ASP A 222 11.18 40.34 -3.83
C ASP A 222 11.04 41.52 -2.87
N ASN A 223 11.68 42.65 -3.22
CA ASN A 223 11.60 43.88 -2.45
C ASN A 223 10.56 44.86 -3.02
N GLN A 224 9.70 44.42 -3.94
CA GLN A 224 8.61 45.16 -4.59
C GLN A 224 9.01 46.40 -5.41
N VAL A 225 10.28 46.80 -5.37
CA VAL A 225 10.82 47.97 -6.08
C VAL A 225 11.81 47.55 -7.17
N GLY A 226 12.58 46.50 -6.93
CA GLY A 226 13.57 45.95 -7.87
C GLY A 226 13.11 44.68 -8.56
N ILE A 227 13.92 44.21 -9.51
CA ILE A 227 13.70 42.91 -10.17
C ILE A 227 13.85 41.81 -9.10
N PRO A 228 12.85 40.91 -8.94
CA PRO A 228 12.92 39.82 -7.98
C PRO A 228 14.12 38.92 -8.23
N ARG A 229 14.87 38.60 -7.18
CA ARG A 229 16.01 37.68 -7.27
C ARG A 229 15.55 36.28 -6.88
N ILE A 230 15.74 35.33 -7.79
CA ILE A 230 15.45 33.91 -7.56
C ILE A 230 16.78 33.16 -7.42
N THR A 231 16.92 32.40 -6.34
CA THR A 231 18.09 31.55 -6.10
C THR A 231 17.63 30.12 -5.94
N ASP A 232 18.14 29.22 -6.76
CA ASP A 232 17.99 27.78 -6.56
C ASP A 232 19.08 27.30 -5.61
N THR A 233 18.68 26.86 -4.42
CA THR A 233 19.62 26.52 -3.35
C THR A 233 20.22 25.13 -3.53
N SER A 234 19.51 24.22 -4.21
CA SER A 234 19.91 22.83 -4.39
C SER A 234 20.70 22.60 -5.68
N GLY A 235 20.35 23.36 -6.73
CA GLY A 235 20.81 23.12 -8.09
C GLY A 235 20.23 21.85 -8.73
N TYR A 236 19.40 21.07 -8.05
CA TYR A 236 18.78 19.85 -8.57
C TYR A 236 17.32 20.07 -8.96
N GLY A 237 16.85 19.31 -9.96
CA GLY A 237 15.44 19.14 -10.23
C GLY A 237 14.94 17.88 -9.53
N PHE A 238 13.89 18.01 -8.74
CA PHE A 238 13.20 16.90 -8.10
C PHE A 238 12.02 16.48 -8.96
N VAL A 239 11.68 15.20 -8.90
CA VAL A 239 10.61 14.60 -9.71
C VAL A 239 9.58 14.02 -8.76
N LEU A 240 8.32 14.36 -9.00
CA LEU A 240 7.19 13.74 -8.33
C LEU A 240 6.52 12.81 -9.34
N GLN A 241 6.34 11.55 -8.95
CA GLN A 241 5.68 10.53 -9.76
C GLN A 241 4.58 9.87 -8.94
N GLN A 242 3.45 9.62 -9.57
CA GLN A 242 2.38 8.80 -9.02
C GLN A 242 2.29 7.50 -9.81
N HIS A 243 2.27 6.38 -9.10
CA HIS A 243 2.12 5.05 -9.67
C HIS A 243 0.81 4.45 -9.16
N ALA A 244 0.07 3.77 -10.05
CA ALA A 244 -1.00 2.87 -9.69
C ALA A 244 -0.52 1.43 -9.85
N TRP A 245 -1.17 0.48 -9.18
CA TRP A 245 -0.90 -0.94 -9.34
C TRP A 245 -2.21 -1.72 -9.37
N ALA A 246 -2.34 -2.62 -10.33
CA ALA A 246 -3.33 -3.67 -10.33
C ALA A 246 -2.67 -4.96 -9.82
N ILE A 247 -3.10 -5.45 -8.67
CA ILE A 247 -2.46 -6.55 -7.94
C ILE A 247 -3.44 -7.71 -7.87
N TRP A 248 -2.99 -8.92 -8.23
CA TRP A 248 -3.85 -10.08 -8.33
C TRP A 248 -3.36 -11.23 -7.45
N GLY A 249 -4.27 -11.71 -6.61
CA GLY A 249 -3.99 -12.83 -5.72
C GLY A 249 -3.22 -12.46 -4.45
N ARG A 250 -3.09 -13.45 -3.57
CA ARG A 250 -2.58 -13.27 -2.20
C ARG A 250 -1.07 -13.02 -2.16
N GLU A 251 -0.32 -13.67 -3.03
CA GLU A 251 1.14 -13.57 -3.08
C GLU A 251 1.59 -12.17 -3.48
N GLU A 252 1.06 -11.64 -4.59
CA GLU A 252 1.38 -10.28 -5.05
C GLU A 252 0.91 -9.22 -4.04
N HIS A 253 -0.28 -9.38 -3.45
CA HIS A 253 -0.78 -8.50 -2.39
C HIS A 253 0.15 -8.49 -1.17
N THR A 254 0.62 -9.66 -0.75
CA THR A 254 1.57 -9.80 0.36
C THR A 254 2.90 -9.13 0.04
N ALA A 255 3.45 -9.37 -1.16
CA ALA A 255 4.70 -8.78 -1.60
C ALA A 255 4.62 -7.24 -1.67
N PHE A 256 3.53 -6.70 -2.22
CA PHE A 256 3.31 -5.26 -2.28
C PHE A 256 3.16 -4.64 -0.89
N ARG A 257 2.38 -5.25 0.00
CA ARG A 257 2.29 -4.79 1.39
C ARG A 257 3.64 -4.85 2.08
N SER A 258 4.41 -5.93 1.92
CA SER A 258 5.75 -6.07 2.46
C SER A 258 6.74 -5.03 1.95
N LEU A 259 6.62 -4.63 0.68
CA LEU A 259 7.35 -3.49 0.10
C LEU A 259 7.02 -2.20 0.86
N LEU A 260 5.74 -1.86 1.02
CA LEU A 260 5.33 -0.64 1.73
C LEU A 260 5.86 -0.61 3.18
N TYR A 261 5.82 -1.75 3.86
CA TYR A 261 6.39 -1.92 5.20
C TYR A 261 7.92 -1.77 5.21
N GLY A 262 8.62 -2.14 4.14
CA GLY A 262 10.05 -1.87 3.98
C GLY A 262 10.37 -0.40 3.72
N LEU A 263 9.49 0.32 3.01
CA LEU A 263 9.66 1.75 2.76
C LEU A 263 9.43 2.61 4.00
N ARG A 264 8.56 2.14 4.90
CA ARG A 264 8.15 2.83 6.14
C ARG A 264 7.74 4.27 5.87
N GLY A 265 6.89 4.47 4.86
CA GLY A 265 6.51 5.79 4.38
C GLY A 265 7.64 6.44 3.57
N ARG A 266 8.19 7.54 4.06
CA ARG A 266 9.24 8.30 3.35
C ARG A 266 10.66 7.93 3.83
N GLN A 267 10.81 6.99 4.76
CA GLN A 267 12.08 6.74 5.43
C GLN A 267 13.12 6.10 4.50
N ALA A 268 12.77 4.99 3.85
CA ALA A 268 13.70 4.31 2.96
C ALA A 268 13.81 5.02 1.61
N SER A 269 14.91 4.77 0.91
CA SER A 269 15.11 5.25 -0.46
C SER A 269 15.29 4.07 -1.39
N ILE A 270 14.58 4.09 -2.50
CA ILE A 270 14.67 3.11 -3.57
C ILE A 270 14.86 3.84 -4.90
N TRP A 271 15.38 3.15 -5.90
CA TRP A 271 15.32 3.59 -7.28
C TRP A 271 13.96 3.27 -7.87
N VAL A 272 13.35 4.25 -8.52
CA VAL A 272 12.09 4.09 -9.25
C VAL A 272 12.39 4.37 -10.71
N PRO A 273 12.29 3.38 -11.60
CA PRO A 273 12.37 3.61 -13.03
C PRO A 273 11.19 4.49 -13.48
N THR A 274 11.42 5.29 -14.51
CA THR A 274 10.34 6.07 -15.15
C THR A 274 9.35 5.17 -15.89
N HIS A 275 9.78 3.97 -16.27
CA HIS A 275 9.07 3.04 -17.17
C HIS A 275 8.67 3.66 -18.52
N ALA A 276 9.25 4.81 -18.86
CA ALA A 276 9.05 5.51 -20.11
C ALA A 276 10.24 5.29 -21.06
N ALA A 277 9.99 5.47 -22.36
CA ALA A 277 11.03 5.43 -23.39
C ALA A 277 11.85 6.73 -23.42
N ASP A 278 12.52 7.06 -22.32
CA ASP A 278 13.29 8.31 -22.16
C ASP A 278 14.47 8.39 -23.14
N LEU A 279 15.09 7.24 -23.45
CA LEU A 279 16.18 7.10 -24.41
C LEU A 279 15.87 5.96 -25.38
N VAL A 280 15.62 6.30 -26.64
CA VAL A 280 15.36 5.32 -27.70
C VAL A 280 16.68 5.00 -28.41
N ALA A 281 17.07 3.73 -28.44
CA ALA A 281 18.27 3.29 -29.14
C ALA A 281 18.16 3.58 -30.65
N ALA A 282 19.19 4.19 -31.24
CA ALA A 282 19.25 4.53 -32.67
C ALA A 282 20.29 3.70 -33.45
N GLY A 283 21.07 2.86 -32.76
CA GLY A 283 22.13 2.08 -33.37
C GLY A 283 22.60 0.95 -32.46
N GLN A 284 23.64 0.22 -32.90
CA GLN A 284 24.21 -0.86 -32.12
C GLN A 284 24.99 -0.35 -30.90
N VAL A 285 24.97 -1.14 -29.82
CA VAL A 285 25.82 -0.91 -28.65
C VAL A 285 27.26 -1.27 -29.02
N GLN A 286 28.17 -0.32 -28.86
CA GLN A 286 29.61 -0.54 -29.07
C GLN A 286 30.32 -0.48 -27.72
N GLY A 287 30.60 -1.63 -27.13
CA GLY A 287 31.20 -1.72 -25.79
C GLY A 287 30.32 -1.08 -24.73
N GLN A 288 30.73 0.07 -24.19
CA GLN A 288 29.99 0.85 -23.18
C GLN A 288 29.27 2.07 -23.76
N THR A 289 29.25 2.21 -25.09
CA THR A 289 28.61 3.32 -25.79
C THR A 289 27.31 2.87 -26.42
N LEU A 290 26.22 3.58 -26.11
CA LEU A 290 24.90 3.39 -26.71
C LEU A 290 24.58 4.63 -27.56
N GLN A 291 24.25 4.40 -28.83
CA GLN A 291 23.71 5.45 -29.69
C GLN A 291 22.20 5.57 -29.48
N VAL A 292 21.73 6.79 -29.23
CA VAL A 292 20.32 7.10 -28.94
C VAL A 292 19.81 8.17 -29.89
N GLN A 293 18.51 8.20 -30.12
CA GLN A 293 17.86 9.27 -30.88
C GLN A 293 18.09 10.63 -30.19
N PRO A 294 18.24 11.73 -30.95
CA PRO A 294 18.43 13.06 -30.38
C PRO A 294 17.27 13.44 -29.43
N CYS A 295 17.59 13.60 -28.15
CA CYS A 295 16.63 13.97 -27.09
C CYS A 295 17.05 15.22 -26.30
N GLY A 296 18.11 15.92 -26.75
CA GLY A 296 18.63 17.13 -26.12
C GLY A 296 19.44 16.88 -24.83
N TYR A 297 19.70 15.62 -24.46
CA TYR A 297 20.46 15.28 -23.25
C TYR A 297 21.86 15.91 -23.22
N ALA A 298 22.64 15.78 -24.30
CA ALA A 298 24.00 16.35 -24.36
C ALA A 298 24.00 17.90 -24.33
N ASP A 299 23.00 18.52 -24.95
CA ASP A 299 22.92 19.98 -25.12
C ASP A 299 22.44 20.69 -23.85
N LEU A 300 21.36 20.18 -23.23
CA LEU A 300 20.75 20.81 -22.05
C LEU A 300 21.59 20.63 -20.79
N ILE A 301 22.36 19.53 -20.70
CA ILE A 301 23.25 19.28 -19.57
C ILE A 301 24.45 20.22 -19.57
N THR A 302 24.97 20.58 -20.75
CA THR A 302 26.14 21.46 -20.87
C THR A 302 25.77 22.94 -20.78
N THR A 303 24.56 23.31 -21.23
CA THR A 303 24.04 24.69 -21.17
C THR A 303 23.36 25.03 -19.84
N GLY A 304 22.81 24.04 -19.14
CA GLY A 304 22.14 24.22 -17.86
C GLY A 304 23.11 24.54 -16.71
N LYS A 305 22.72 25.48 -15.83
CA LYS A 305 23.44 25.75 -14.57
C LYS A 305 23.10 24.75 -13.45
N ALA A 306 22.15 23.86 -13.69
CA ALA A 306 21.68 22.87 -12.73
C ALA A 306 22.65 21.67 -12.67
N ARG A 307 22.77 21.07 -11.48
CA ARG A 307 23.51 19.81 -11.30
C ARG A 307 22.75 18.66 -11.95
N MET A 308 23.51 17.71 -12.49
CA MET A 308 22.98 16.58 -13.25
C MET A 308 22.38 15.52 -12.33
N GLY A 309 21.05 15.44 -12.29
CA GLY A 309 20.29 14.43 -11.52
C GLY A 309 19.76 13.24 -12.34
N ARG A 310 19.91 13.27 -13.68
CA ARG A 310 19.35 12.29 -14.62
C ARG A 310 20.44 11.46 -15.30
N GLN A 311 21.37 10.91 -14.52
CA GLN A 311 22.52 10.15 -15.05
C GLN A 311 22.31 8.64 -15.04
N ASP A 312 21.35 8.15 -14.27
CA ASP A 312 21.15 6.73 -14.04
C ASP A 312 20.01 6.22 -14.94
N LEU A 313 20.27 5.11 -15.63
CA LEU A 313 19.40 4.51 -16.64
C LEU A 313 19.02 3.10 -16.26
N ARG A 314 17.80 2.70 -16.64
CA ARG A 314 17.37 1.32 -16.76
C ARG A 314 17.22 0.99 -18.24
N ILE A 315 17.97 0.00 -18.71
CA ILE A 315 17.95 -0.49 -20.09
C ILE A 315 17.27 -1.85 -20.06
N GLU A 316 16.12 -1.94 -20.72
CA GLU A 316 15.40 -3.20 -20.85
C GLU A 316 15.74 -3.85 -22.20
N LEU A 317 16.29 -5.06 -22.15
CA LEU A 317 16.61 -5.84 -23.34
C LEU A 317 15.35 -6.51 -23.87
N VAL A 318 15.34 -6.85 -25.16
CA VAL A 318 14.25 -7.63 -25.79
C VAL A 318 14.05 -8.99 -25.11
N THR A 319 15.07 -9.51 -24.44
CA THR A 319 15.02 -10.73 -23.64
C THR A 319 14.28 -10.58 -22.31
N GLY A 320 13.92 -9.34 -21.91
CA GLY A 320 13.29 -9.00 -20.64
C GLY A 320 14.27 -8.71 -19.50
N GLU A 321 15.58 -8.87 -19.72
CA GLU A 321 16.59 -8.52 -18.73
C GLU A 321 16.73 -6.98 -18.60
N ALA A 322 16.75 -6.49 -17.35
CA ALA A 322 16.93 -5.07 -17.05
C ALA A 322 18.36 -4.78 -16.55
N LEU A 323 19.07 -3.90 -17.25
CA LEU A 323 20.40 -3.43 -16.89
C LEU A 323 20.35 -2.02 -16.31
N HIS A 324 20.95 -1.83 -15.14
CA HIS A 324 21.07 -0.51 -14.51
C HIS A 324 22.47 0.06 -14.73
N ARG A 325 22.58 1.25 -15.35
CA ARG A 325 23.86 1.87 -15.73
C ARG A 325 23.84 3.37 -15.48
N ARG A 326 25.03 3.96 -15.25
CA ARG A 326 25.21 5.41 -15.13
C ARG A 326 25.89 5.97 -16.37
N ILE A 327 25.33 7.02 -16.94
CA ILE A 327 25.96 7.84 -17.97
C ILE A 327 27.10 8.62 -17.34
N THR A 328 28.31 8.39 -17.82
CA THR A 328 29.53 9.10 -17.41
C THR A 328 29.87 10.26 -18.33
N ALA A 329 29.49 10.16 -19.60
CA ALA A 329 29.65 11.20 -20.61
C ALA A 329 28.54 11.08 -21.67
N ALA A 330 28.18 12.21 -22.27
CA ALA A 330 27.29 12.27 -23.42
C ALA A 330 27.83 13.34 -24.39
N ALA A 331 27.72 13.07 -25.69
CA ALA A 331 28.11 13.99 -26.74
C ALA A 331 27.07 13.93 -27.86
N ALA A 332 26.88 15.04 -28.58
CA ALA A 332 26.07 15.05 -29.79
C ALA A 332 26.76 14.19 -30.86
N GLY A 333 26.02 13.21 -31.40
CA GLY A 333 26.48 12.43 -32.55
C GLY A 333 26.35 13.23 -33.85
N GLY A 334 27.19 12.93 -34.85
CA GLY A 334 26.99 13.42 -36.21
C GLY A 334 25.72 12.84 -36.85
N THR A 335 25.21 13.49 -37.88
CA THR A 335 24.00 13.07 -38.60
C THR A 335 24.13 11.62 -39.06
N LEU A 336 23.16 10.77 -38.68
CA LEU A 336 23.07 9.42 -39.22
C LEU A 336 22.62 9.54 -40.67
N GLU A 337 23.49 9.18 -41.62
CA GLU A 337 23.05 8.95 -43.00
C GLU A 337 22.12 7.73 -42.99
N THR A 338 20.90 7.95 -43.48
CA THR A 338 19.81 6.97 -43.58
C THR A 338 20.10 5.87 -44.59
#